data_AF-A0A8J6IQ86-F1
#
_entry.id   AF-A0A8J6IQ86-F1
#
_cell.length_a   1.000
_cell.length_b   1.000
_cell.length_c   1.000
_cell.angle_alpha   90.00
_cell.angle_beta   90.00
_cell.angle_gamma   90.00
#
_symmetry.space_group_name_H-M   'P 1'
#
loop_
_entity.id
_entity.type
_entity.pdbx_description
1 polymer ?
#
loop_
_entity_poly.entity_id
_entity_poly.type
_entity_poly.pdbx_seq_one_letter_code
_entity_poly.pdbx_strand_id
1 'polypeptide(L)'
;MGTARTKANNRWNAKAYDRVNLTMPQGRKAEIKAHAEARGESTNGFINRSISETIERDISGIAPVSSAPIGDMLCAEALKAIHKIVRTTGESVAEYVNRAVLVQSKRDETGISLGVNPVTGEAFPSDEGKR
;
A
#
# COMPACT_ATOMS: atom_id res chain seq x y z
N MET A 1 -3.01 -48.84 13.16
CA MET A 1 -4.04 -48.34 12.21
C MET A 1 -4.82 -47.22 12.88
N GLY A 2 -4.85 -46.01 12.30
CA GLY A 2 -5.65 -44.90 12.86
C GLY A 2 -7.15 -45.18 12.79
N THR A 3 -7.90 -44.71 13.80
CA THR A 3 -9.36 -44.92 13.91
C THR A 3 -10.12 -44.34 12.71
N ALA A 4 -11.36 -44.80 12.48
CA ALA A 4 -12.23 -44.25 11.45
C ALA A 4 -12.40 -42.73 11.58
N ARG A 5 -12.45 -42.22 12.82
CA ARG A 5 -12.52 -40.79 13.13
C ARG A 5 -11.26 -40.05 12.70
N THR A 6 -10.08 -40.59 12.97
CA THR A 6 -8.80 -39.99 12.51
C THR A 6 -8.74 -39.90 10.99
N LYS A 7 -9.16 -40.97 10.28
CA LYS A 7 -9.22 -40.98 8.82
C LYS A 7 -10.23 -39.96 8.26
N ALA A 8 -11.38 -39.79 8.91
CA ALA A 8 -12.36 -38.78 8.52
C ALA A 8 -11.83 -37.35 8.73
N ASN A 9 -11.24 -37.07 9.90
CA ASN A 9 -10.65 -35.77 10.20
C ASN A 9 -9.51 -35.42 9.24
N ASN A 10 -8.63 -36.38 8.93
CA ASN A 10 -7.53 -36.14 7.99
C ASN A 10 -8.06 -35.82 6.58
N ARG A 11 -9.11 -36.52 6.13
CA ARG A 11 -9.76 -36.25 4.84
C ARG A 11 -10.41 -34.88 4.79
N TRP A 12 -11.04 -34.44 5.87
CA TRP A 12 -11.62 -33.10 5.93
C TRP A 12 -10.53 -32.03 5.97
N ASN A 13 -9.51 -32.20 6.82
CA ASN A 13 -8.39 -31.28 6.93
C ASN A 13 -7.66 -31.09 5.58
N ALA A 14 -7.43 -32.17 4.84
CA ALA A 14 -6.77 -32.12 3.54
C ALA A 14 -7.59 -31.44 2.44
N LYS A 15 -8.93 -31.36 2.60
CA LYS A 15 -9.81 -30.64 1.67
C LYS A 15 -9.98 -29.17 2.04
N ALA A 16 -9.94 -28.86 3.33
CA ALA A 16 -10.28 -27.55 3.84
C ALA A 16 -9.05 -26.64 4.07
N TYR A 17 -7.86 -27.23 4.25
CA TYR A 17 -6.66 -26.48 4.63
C TYR A 17 -5.41 -26.95 3.89
N ASP A 18 -4.64 -25.99 3.41
CA ASP A 18 -3.25 -26.19 3.04
C ASP A 18 -2.37 -26.12 4.28
N ARG A 19 -1.49 -27.11 4.46
CA ARG A 19 -0.53 -27.16 5.57
C ARG A 19 0.87 -26.90 5.04
N VAL A 20 1.51 -25.85 5.56
CA VAL A 20 2.88 -25.48 5.18
C VAL A 20 3.82 -25.66 6.37
N ASN A 21 4.96 -26.29 6.15
CA ASN A 21 6.03 -26.38 7.13
C ASN A 21 6.93 -25.15 7.01
N LEU A 22 7.06 -24.38 8.09
CA LEU A 22 7.91 -23.19 8.15
C LEU A 22 9.16 -23.49 8.97
N THR A 23 10.33 -23.39 8.34
CA THR A 23 11.63 -23.51 9.01
C THR A 23 12.18 -22.12 9.32
N MET A 24 12.64 -21.93 10.55
CA MET A 24 13.24 -20.68 11.03
C MET A 24 14.37 -20.97 12.01
N PRO A 25 15.33 -20.05 12.20
CA PRO A 25 16.35 -20.18 13.24
C PRO A 25 15.76 -20.38 14.63
N GLN A 26 16.53 -21.04 15.51
CA GLN A 26 16.15 -21.23 16.90
C GLN A 26 15.91 -19.86 17.58
N GLY A 27 14.88 -19.79 18.43
CA GLY A 27 14.49 -18.55 19.14
C GLY A 27 13.45 -17.71 18.40
N ARG A 28 13.48 -17.68 17.06
CA ARG A 28 12.60 -16.80 16.26
C ARG A 28 11.11 -17.07 16.45
N LYS A 29 10.72 -18.34 16.69
CA LYS A 29 9.33 -18.71 17.01
C LYS A 29 8.82 -18.05 18.30
N ALA A 30 9.68 -17.87 19.30
CA ALA A 30 9.32 -17.27 20.58
C ALA A 30 9.07 -15.76 20.41
N GLU A 31 9.89 -15.08 19.61
CA GLU A 31 9.71 -13.67 19.25
C GLU A 31 8.37 -13.43 18.54
N ILE A 32 8.06 -14.25 17.53
CA ILE A 32 6.78 -14.17 16.79
C ILE A 32 5.60 -14.41 17.74
N LYS A 33 5.72 -15.38 18.65
CA LYS A 33 4.68 -15.68 19.63
C LYS A 33 4.44 -14.50 20.58
N ALA A 34 5.50 -13.94 21.15
CA ALA A 34 5.40 -12.79 22.06
C ALA A 34 4.77 -11.58 21.36
N HIS A 35 5.14 -11.33 20.10
CA HIS A 35 4.57 -10.24 19.30
C HIS A 35 3.08 -10.43 19.03
N ALA A 36 2.67 -11.66 18.66
CA ALA A 36 1.26 -11.99 18.45
C ALA A 36 0.44 -11.84 19.75
N GLU A 37 0.97 -12.32 20.88
CA GLU A 37 0.33 -12.20 22.19
C GLU A 37 0.17 -10.74 22.62
N ALA A 38 1.18 -9.90 22.40
CA ALA A 38 1.11 -8.46 22.68
C ALA A 38 0.00 -7.75 21.87
N ARG A 39 -0.41 -8.32 20.74
CA ARG A 39 -1.50 -7.82 19.89
C ARG A 39 -2.82 -8.55 20.10
N GLY A 40 -2.88 -9.49 21.05
CA GLY A 40 -4.09 -10.27 21.33
C GLY A 40 -4.48 -11.26 20.23
N GLU A 41 -3.53 -11.66 19.36
CA GLU A 41 -3.76 -12.60 18.27
C GLU A 41 -2.98 -13.91 18.46
N SER A 42 -3.45 -15.00 17.84
CA SER A 42 -2.70 -16.26 17.86
C SER A 42 -1.48 -16.17 16.96
N THR A 43 -0.42 -16.94 17.25
CA THR A 43 0.78 -17.00 16.39
C THR A 43 0.44 -17.36 14.94
N ASN A 44 -0.52 -18.28 14.73
CA ASN A 44 -0.96 -18.66 13.38
C ASN A 44 -1.75 -17.52 12.70
N GLY A 45 -2.61 -16.83 13.46
CA GLY A 45 -3.33 -15.66 12.98
C GLY A 45 -2.38 -14.54 12.54
N PHE A 46 -1.37 -14.25 13.37
CA PHE A 46 -0.31 -13.28 13.05
C PHE A 46 0.43 -13.64 11.75
N ILE A 47 0.82 -14.90 11.59
CA ILE A 47 1.55 -15.35 10.39
C ILE A 47 0.68 -15.18 9.14
N ASN A 48 -0.58 -15.64 9.18
CA ASN A 48 -1.48 -15.50 8.04
C ASN A 48 -1.74 -14.03 7.69
N ARG A 49 -2.01 -13.19 8.70
CA ARG A 49 -2.20 -11.75 8.50
C ARG A 49 -0.96 -11.10 7.87
N SER A 50 0.23 -11.43 8.37
CA SER A 50 1.49 -10.87 7.86
C SER A 50 1.77 -11.26 6.41
N ILE A 51 1.40 -12.49 6.00
CA ILE A 51 1.49 -12.95 4.61
C ILE A 51 0.51 -12.16 3.73
N SER A 52 -0.75 -12.03 4.14
CA SER A 52 -1.77 -11.26 3.40
C SER A 52 -1.35 -9.80 3.22
N GLU A 53 -0.94 -9.12 4.29
CA GLU A 53 -0.47 -7.72 4.23
C GLU A 53 0.73 -7.55 3.29
N THR A 54 1.63 -8.54 3.26
CA THR A 54 2.80 -8.50 2.38
C THR A 54 2.40 -8.69 0.92
N ILE A 55 1.51 -9.65 0.62
CA ILE A 55 0.98 -9.86 -0.73
C ILE A 55 0.24 -8.60 -1.22
N GLU A 56 -0.60 -8.00 -0.39
CA GLU A 56 -1.34 -6.78 -0.74
C GLU A 56 -0.39 -5.61 -1.04
N ARG A 57 0.64 -5.42 -0.21
CA ARG A 57 1.67 -4.39 -0.42
C ARG A 57 2.43 -4.60 -1.73
N ASP A 58 2.80 -5.84 -2.03
CA ASP A 58 3.56 -6.19 -3.24
C ASP A 58 2.70 -6.00 -4.50
N ILE A 59 1.40 -6.37 -4.46
CA ILE A 59 0.44 -6.16 -5.55
C ILE A 59 0.19 -4.66 -5.77
N SER A 60 0.06 -3.89 -4.69
CA SER A 60 -0.27 -2.47 -4.78
C SER A 60 0.85 -1.64 -5.42
N GLY A 61 2.09 -2.16 -5.54
CA GLY A 61 3.24 -1.41 -6.07
C GLY A 61 3.63 -0.19 -5.23
N ILE A 62 2.96 0.04 -4.10
CA ILE A 62 3.23 1.14 -3.18
C ILE A 62 4.32 0.65 -2.23
N ALA A 63 5.57 1.01 -2.55
CA ALA A 63 6.63 1.07 -1.54
C ALA A 63 6.09 1.85 -0.32
N PRO A 64 6.43 1.47 0.93
CA PRO A 64 5.86 2.10 2.11
C PRO A 64 5.95 3.62 1.97
N VAL A 65 4.79 4.27 1.81
CA VAL A 65 4.70 5.72 1.92
C VAL A 65 5.23 6.04 3.30
N SER A 66 6.38 6.70 3.33
CA SER A 66 7.03 7.16 4.55
C SER A 66 5.95 7.71 5.48
N SER A 67 5.89 7.23 6.72
CA SER A 67 4.98 7.73 7.75
C SER A 67 5.28 9.17 8.17
N ALA A 68 6.14 9.88 7.43
CA ALA A 68 6.35 11.30 7.59
C ALA A 68 5.01 12.03 7.39
N PRO A 69 4.65 12.96 8.29
CA PRO A 69 3.45 13.75 8.10
C PRO A 69 3.58 14.51 6.77
N ILE A 70 2.52 14.49 5.95
CA ILE A 70 2.44 15.21 4.67
C ILE A 70 2.83 16.69 4.82
N GLY A 71 2.67 17.27 6.02
CA GLY A 71 3.09 18.61 6.38
C GLY A 71 4.59 18.90 6.23
N ASP A 72 5.47 17.91 6.36
CA ASP A 72 6.92 18.11 6.20
C ASP A 72 7.36 18.06 4.72
N MET A 73 6.52 17.52 3.82
CA MET A 73 6.76 17.48 2.38
C MET A 73 6.28 18.73 1.64
N LEU A 74 5.37 19.51 2.23
CA LEU A 74 4.82 20.73 1.63
C LEU A 74 5.57 21.96 2.15
N CYS A 75 5.90 22.89 1.26
CA CYS A 75 6.48 24.16 1.68
C CYS A 75 5.44 25.03 2.43
N ALA A 76 5.91 25.98 3.24
CA ALA A 76 5.06 26.84 4.05
C ALA A 76 4.00 27.61 3.23
N GLU A 77 4.33 27.96 1.98
CA GLU A 77 3.41 28.64 1.08
C GLU A 77 2.25 27.74 0.64
N ALA A 78 2.54 26.51 0.24
CA ALA A 78 1.52 25.54 -0.15
C ALA A 78 0.55 25.25 1.00
N LEU A 79 1.06 25.07 2.22
CA LEU A 79 0.24 24.88 3.42
C LEU A 79 -0.67 26.09 3.70
N LYS A 80 -0.15 27.32 3.57
CA LYS A 80 -0.94 28.54 3.73
C LYS A 80 -2.05 28.65 2.69
N ALA A 81 -1.76 28.29 1.43
CA ALA A 81 -2.73 28.27 0.35
C ALA A 81 -3.86 27.26 0.60
N ILE A 82 -3.51 26.04 0.99
CA ILE A 82 -4.49 24.98 1.32
C ILE A 82 -5.41 25.42 2.46
N HIS A 83 -4.85 25.89 3.58
CA HIS A 83 -5.65 26.35 4.71
C HIS A 83 -6.58 27.52 4.37
N LYS A 84 -6.16 28.42 3.47
CA LYS A 84 -7.02 29.50 2.98
C LYS A 84 -8.22 28.95 2.21
N ILE A 85 -8.00 28.02 1.29
CA ILE A 85 -9.06 27.45 0.45
C ILE A 85 -10.04 26.63 1.30
N VAL A 86 -9.53 25.71 2.12
CA VAL A 86 -10.32 24.86 3.01
C VAL A 86 -11.21 25.67 3.96
N ARG A 87 -10.72 26.80 4.50
CA ARG A 87 -11.54 27.70 5.34
C ARG A 87 -12.69 28.35 4.57
N THR A 88 -12.50 28.61 3.27
CA THR A 88 -13.53 29.25 2.43
C THR A 88 -14.52 28.25 1.85
N THR A 89 -14.07 27.05 1.47
CA THR A 89 -14.90 26.02 0.83
C THR A 89 -15.59 25.11 1.85
N GLY A 90 -15.06 25.01 3.07
CA GLY A 90 -15.53 24.09 4.10
C GLY A 90 -15.12 22.63 3.86
N GLU A 91 -14.31 22.35 2.83
CA GLU A 91 -13.77 21.01 2.57
C GLU A 91 -12.59 20.71 3.51
N SER A 92 -12.32 19.44 3.81
CA SER A 92 -11.14 19.08 4.60
C SER A 92 -9.84 19.23 3.79
N VAL A 93 -8.70 19.36 4.48
CA VAL A 93 -7.38 19.38 3.83
C VAL A 93 -7.15 18.13 2.99
N ALA A 94 -7.57 16.97 3.47
CA ALA A 94 -7.43 15.70 2.74
C ALA A 94 -8.27 15.68 1.46
N GLU A 95 -9.52 16.14 1.51
CA GLU A 95 -10.40 16.24 0.34
C GLU A 95 -9.84 17.21 -0.71
N TYR A 96 -9.37 18.38 -0.28
CA TYR A 96 -8.74 19.34 -1.18
C TYR A 96 -7.51 18.75 -1.87
N VAL A 97 -6.59 18.14 -1.11
CA VAL A 97 -5.35 17.56 -1.66
C VAL A 97 -5.66 16.45 -2.66
N ASN A 98 -6.57 15.54 -2.32
CA ASN A 98 -6.98 14.47 -3.23
C ASN A 98 -7.58 15.02 -4.52
N ARG A 99 -8.49 16.00 -4.41
CA ARG A 99 -9.10 16.65 -5.58
C ARG A 99 -8.05 17.37 -6.42
N ALA A 100 -7.16 18.14 -5.80
CA ALA A 100 -6.13 18.91 -6.50
C ALA A 100 -5.16 18.00 -7.27
N VAL A 101 -4.69 16.91 -6.65
CA VAL A 101 -3.78 15.94 -7.29
C VAL A 101 -4.46 15.26 -8.48
N LEU A 102 -5.71 14.82 -8.33
CA LEU A 102 -6.44 14.17 -9.43
C LEU A 102 -6.73 15.13 -10.59
N VAL A 103 -7.07 16.38 -10.30
CA VAL A 103 -7.28 17.40 -11.33
C VAL A 103 -5.97 17.70 -12.06
N GLN A 104 -4.86 17.80 -11.33
CA GLN A 104 -3.55 18.05 -11.91
C GLN A 104 -3.07 16.88 -12.78
N SER A 105 -3.22 15.63 -12.32
CA SER A 105 -2.89 14.43 -13.11
C SER A 105 -3.62 14.40 -14.45
N LYS A 106 -4.94 14.64 -14.44
CA LYS A 106 -5.75 14.67 -15.67
C LYS A 106 -5.33 15.78 -16.62
N ARG A 107 -5.00 16.96 -16.08
CA ARG A 107 -4.48 18.08 -16.88
C ARG A 107 -3.17 17.69 -17.55
N ASP A 108 -2.29 17.02 -16.80
CA ASP A 108 -0.97 16.65 -17.25
C ASP A 108 -1.03 15.51 -18.28
N GLU A 109 -1.89 14.51 -18.07
CA GLU A 109 -2.21 13.45 -19.04
C GLU A 109 -2.72 14.03 -20.37
N THR A 110 -3.61 15.03 -20.30
CA THR A 110 -4.14 15.72 -21.49
C THR A 110 -3.01 16.46 -22.21
N GLY A 111 -2.16 17.19 -21.49
CA GLY A 111 -0.99 17.86 -22.06
C GLY A 111 -0.06 16.87 -22.76
N ILE A 112 0.23 15.74 -22.11
CA ILE A 112 1.08 14.69 -22.67
C ILE A 112 0.48 14.11 -23.95
N SER A 113 -0.83 13.84 -23.96
CA SER A 113 -1.52 13.34 -25.17
C SER A 113 -1.48 14.32 -26.34
N LEU A 114 -1.35 15.61 -26.04
CA LEU A 114 -1.23 16.70 -27.03
C LEU A 114 0.23 16.99 -27.40
N GLY A 115 1.20 16.22 -26.88
CA GLY A 115 2.61 16.42 -27.14
C GLY A 115 3.23 17.60 -26.40
N VAL A 116 2.58 18.10 -25.34
CA VAL A 116 3.04 19.22 -24.51
C VAL A 116 3.51 18.70 -23.15
N ASN A 117 4.68 19.15 -22.71
CA ASN A 117 5.22 18.85 -21.40
C ASN A 117 4.43 19.63 -20.32
N PRO A 118 3.78 18.96 -19.36
CA PRO A 118 2.93 19.62 -18.37
C PRO A 118 3.68 20.48 -17.34
N VAL A 119 5.00 20.30 -17.22
CA VAL A 119 5.84 21.07 -16.29
C VAL A 119 6.36 22.35 -16.94
N THR A 120 6.80 22.28 -18.21
CA THR A 120 7.39 23.44 -18.92
C THR A 120 6.39 24.17 -19.82
N GLY A 121 5.30 23.51 -20.24
CA GLY A 121 4.34 24.03 -21.21
C GLY A 121 4.83 23.99 -22.67
N GLU A 122 6.03 23.47 -22.91
CA GLU A 122 6.64 23.37 -24.24
C GLU A 122 6.32 22.03 -24.91
N ALA A 123 6.38 21.97 -26.24
CA ALA A 123 6.26 20.71 -26.95
C ALA A 123 7.39 19.74 -26.53
N PHE A 124 7.12 18.44 -26.47
CA PHE A 124 8.20 17.46 -26.31
C PHE A 124 9.22 17.62 -27.44
N PRO A 125 10.52 17.51 -27.15
CA PRO A 125 11.54 17.58 -28.18
C PRO A 125 11.19 16.58 -29.29
N SER A 126 11.10 17.08 -30.51
CA SER A 126 10.89 16.23 -31.68
C SER A 126 12.03 15.22 -31.71
N ASP A 127 11.74 13.94 -31.94
CA ASP A 127 12.74 12.87 -32.05
C ASP A 127 13.51 13.04 -33.38
N GLU A 128 14.16 14.20 -33.57
CA GLU A 128 15.07 14.51 -34.67
C GLU A 128 16.41 13.84 -34.38
N GLY A 129 16.47 12.52 -34.49
CA GLY A 129 17.73 11.84 -34.16
C GLY A 129 17.81 10.33 -34.30
N LYS A 130 16.83 9.64 -34.90
CA LYS A 130 16.98 8.21 -35.22
C LYS A 130 16.62 7.94 -36.68
N ARG A 131 17.60 8.18 -37.55
CA ARG A 131 17.79 7.42 -38.78
C ARG A 131 18.85 6.36 -38.55
#